data_AF-A0A934K4U0-F1
#
_entry.id   AF-A0A934K4U0-F1
#
_cell.length_a   1.000
_cell.length_b   1.000
_cell.length_c   1.000
_cell.angle_alpha   90.00
_cell.angle_beta   90.00
_cell.angle_gamma   90.00
#
_symmetry.space_group_name_H-M   'P 1'
#
loop_
_entity.id
_entity.type
_entity.pdbx_description
1 polymer ?
#
loop_
_entity_poly.entity_id
_entity_poly.type
_entity_poly.pdbx_seq_one_letter_code
_entity_poly.pdbx_strand_id
1 'polypeptide(L)'
;MTENRTGTDPATITVADVMVSNVLVVHSGDSIDDAVALIVDSRITGVPVVDDEHHILGIVAESDVLGKPGQTVDEVMTRDVITTTENATLDSAAEIMLTRRIRRLPVARDGRLVGILTRADLLRHVRHTHWTCDWCANNVIGLRRPNACPQCGGESWTFEVVPR
;
A
#
# COMPACT_ATOMS: atom_id res chain seq x y z
N MET A 1 16.00 5.96 -29.89
CA MET A 1 15.55 4.56 -29.96
C MET A 1 15.66 4.00 -28.56
N THR A 2 14.60 4.18 -27.78
CA THR A 2 14.48 3.61 -26.44
C THR A 2 13.95 2.18 -26.61
N GLU A 3 14.76 1.20 -26.23
CA GLU A 3 14.38 -0.21 -26.22
C GLU A 3 13.17 -0.40 -25.30
N ASN A 4 12.01 -0.73 -25.88
CA ASN A 4 10.84 -1.19 -25.13
C ASN A 4 11.23 -2.47 -24.41
N ARG A 5 11.51 -2.37 -23.11
CA ARG A 5 11.62 -3.54 -22.24
C ARG A 5 10.21 -4.07 -22.06
N THR A 6 9.93 -5.26 -22.58
CA THR A 6 8.72 -6.02 -22.28
C THR A 6 8.60 -6.09 -20.75
N GLY A 7 7.69 -5.30 -20.20
CA GLY A 7 7.52 -5.17 -18.75
C GLY A 7 7.00 -6.47 -18.17
N THR A 8 7.44 -6.80 -16.95
CA THR A 8 6.84 -7.84 -16.13
C THR A 8 5.32 -7.67 -16.12
N ASP A 9 4.56 -8.73 -16.43
CA ASP A 9 3.09 -8.71 -16.40
C ASP A 9 2.62 -8.09 -15.07
N PRO A 10 1.80 -7.04 -15.06
CA PRO A 10 1.38 -6.36 -13.84
C PRO A 10 0.60 -7.30 -12.91
N ALA A 11 0.07 -8.41 -13.43
CA ALA A 11 -0.53 -9.48 -12.64
C ALA A 11 0.49 -10.24 -11.76
N THR A 12 1.78 -10.14 -12.05
CA THR A 12 2.86 -10.79 -11.30
C THR A 12 3.59 -9.87 -10.32
N ILE A 13 3.22 -8.58 -10.28
CA ILE A 13 3.80 -7.62 -9.34
C ILE A 13 3.27 -7.91 -7.95
N THR A 14 4.20 -8.14 -7.03
CA THR A 14 3.90 -8.46 -5.64
C THR A 14 3.87 -7.21 -4.77
N VAL A 15 3.34 -7.35 -3.57
CA VAL A 15 3.43 -6.31 -2.53
C VAL A 15 4.89 -5.98 -2.22
N ALA A 16 5.78 -6.98 -2.19
CA ALA A 16 7.21 -6.80 -1.92
C ALA A 16 7.88 -5.82 -2.89
N ASP A 17 7.43 -5.78 -4.16
CA ASP A 17 8.00 -4.92 -5.20
C ASP A 17 7.68 -3.43 -5.00
N VAL A 18 6.67 -3.10 -4.19
CA VAL A 18 6.12 -1.74 -4.05
C VAL A 18 6.12 -1.24 -2.61
N MET A 19 6.06 -2.13 -1.63
CA MET A 19 6.00 -1.75 -0.22
C MET A 19 7.21 -0.96 0.24
N VAL A 20 7.02 -0.16 1.29
CA VAL A 20 8.13 0.42 2.05
C VAL A 20 8.55 -0.58 3.12
N SER A 21 9.79 -1.06 3.06
CA SER A 21 10.31 -2.04 4.04
C SER A 21 10.81 -1.40 5.34
N ASN A 22 11.34 -0.17 5.30
CA ASN A 22 11.77 0.54 6.50
C ASN A 22 10.58 1.31 7.10
N VAL A 23 9.81 0.61 7.94
CA VAL A 23 8.56 1.13 8.51
C VAL A 23 8.85 1.81 9.84
N LEU A 24 8.37 3.05 9.99
CA LEU A 24 8.32 3.69 11.30
C LEU A 24 7.22 3.05 12.14
N VAL A 25 7.58 2.66 13.36
CA VAL A 25 6.70 1.97 14.32
C VAL A 25 6.77 2.67 15.67
N VAL A 26 5.78 2.38 16.50
CA VAL A 26 5.79 2.65 17.94
C VAL A 26 5.58 1.34 18.70
N HIS A 27 5.95 1.33 19.96
CA HIS A 27 5.68 0.23 20.88
C HIS A 27 4.43 0.52 21.73
N SER A 28 3.77 -0.52 22.21
CA SER A 28 2.52 -0.39 22.98
C SER A 28 2.70 0.40 24.29
N GLY A 29 3.90 0.35 24.87
CA GLY A 29 4.26 1.09 26.08
C GLY A 29 4.69 2.55 25.84
N ASP A 30 4.85 2.98 24.58
CA ASP A 30 5.24 4.36 24.28
C ASP A 30 4.17 5.35 24.74
N SER A 31 4.61 6.56 25.08
CA SER A 31 3.69 7.63 25.43
C SER A 31 2.95 8.13 24.19
N ILE A 32 1.76 8.70 24.40
CA ILE A 32 1.01 9.34 23.32
C ILE A 32 1.79 10.52 22.74
N ASP A 33 2.58 11.24 23.55
CA ASP A 33 3.40 12.36 23.08
C ASP A 33 4.46 11.90 22.07
N ASP A 34 5.16 10.80 22.37
CA ASP A 34 6.15 10.21 21.46
C ASP A 34 5.51 9.76 20.14
N ALA A 35 4.34 9.12 20.20
CA ALA A 35 3.60 8.70 19.02
C ALA A 35 3.14 9.91 18.17
N VAL A 36 2.68 11.00 18.82
CA VAL A 36 2.30 12.25 18.15
C VAL A 36 3.50 12.91 17.49
N ALA A 37 4.62 13.03 18.21
CA ALA A 37 5.85 13.59 17.67
C ALA A 37 6.29 12.83 16.42
N LEU A 38 6.31 11.48 16.47
CA LEU A 38 6.65 10.64 15.32
C LEU A 38 5.73 10.90 14.12
N ILE A 39 4.42 10.93 14.33
CA ILE A 39 3.40 11.16 13.30
C ILE A 39 3.60 12.53 12.63
N VAL A 40 3.76 13.59 13.43
CA VAL A 40 3.90 14.97 12.97
C VAL A 40 5.23 15.18 12.24
N ASP A 41 6.34 14.80 12.87
CA ASP A 41 7.68 15.05 12.34
C ASP A 41 7.95 14.25 11.06
N SER A 42 7.40 13.04 10.99
CA SER A 42 7.51 12.18 9.81
C SER A 42 6.47 12.50 8.73
N ARG A 43 5.51 13.40 9.01
CA ARG A 43 4.41 13.78 8.10
C ARG A 43 3.60 12.58 7.60
N ILE A 44 3.30 11.66 8.50
CA ILE A 44 2.51 10.46 8.24
C ILE A 44 1.22 10.53 9.05
N THR A 45 0.16 9.86 8.60
CA THR A 45 -1.15 9.92 9.29
C THR A 45 -1.32 8.79 10.32
N GLY A 46 -0.21 8.21 10.80
CA GLY A 46 -0.17 7.09 11.75
C GLY A 46 0.79 5.96 11.37
N VAL A 47 0.90 5.00 12.28
CA VAL A 47 1.99 4.03 12.36
C VAL A 47 1.52 2.68 12.92
N PRO A 48 2.12 1.56 12.51
CA PRO A 48 1.93 0.29 13.19
C PRO A 48 2.46 0.32 14.62
N VAL A 49 1.79 -0.41 15.51
CA VAL A 49 2.24 -0.68 16.88
C VAL A 49 2.76 -2.10 16.92
N VAL A 50 3.95 -2.29 17.49
CA VAL A 50 4.60 -3.59 17.59
C VAL A 50 5.03 -3.95 19.02
N ASP A 51 5.20 -5.24 19.28
CA ASP A 51 5.91 -5.71 20.49
C ASP A 51 7.44 -5.74 20.27
N ASP A 52 8.17 -6.20 21.29
CA ASP A 52 9.63 -6.32 21.26
C ASP A 52 10.12 -7.37 20.24
N GLU A 53 9.28 -8.34 19.89
CA GLU A 53 9.53 -9.34 18.86
C GLU A 53 9.11 -8.88 17.46
N HIS A 54 8.66 -7.63 17.33
CA HIS A 54 8.21 -7.00 16.09
C HIS A 54 6.89 -7.56 15.52
N HIS A 55 6.09 -8.24 16.34
CA HIS A 55 4.73 -8.63 15.99
C HIS A 55 3.80 -7.42 16.01
N ILE A 56 2.86 -7.39 15.07
CA ILE A 56 1.90 -6.30 14.98
C ILE A 56 0.84 -6.46 16.07
N LEU A 57 0.73 -5.47 16.95
CA LEU A 57 -0.30 -5.40 18.00
C LEU A 57 -1.48 -4.51 17.59
N GLY A 58 -1.23 -3.52 16.74
CA GLY A 58 -2.22 -2.50 16.41
C GLY A 58 -1.75 -1.47 15.40
N ILE A 59 -2.57 -0.44 15.21
CA ILE A 59 -2.22 0.80 14.50
C ILE A 59 -2.65 1.98 15.38
N VAL A 60 -1.81 3.01 15.43
CA VAL A 60 -2.19 4.34 15.93
C VAL A 60 -2.27 5.31 14.77
N ALA A 61 -3.39 6.01 14.65
CA ALA A 61 -3.64 7.08 13.69
C ALA A 61 -3.89 8.42 14.38
N GLU A 62 -3.81 9.52 13.62
CA GLU A 62 -4.25 10.84 14.06
C GLU A 62 -5.68 10.81 14.64
N SER A 63 -6.57 10.03 14.02
CA SER A 63 -7.95 9.87 14.51
C SER A 63 -8.06 9.15 15.85
N ASP A 64 -7.12 8.25 16.16
CA ASP A 64 -7.08 7.57 17.45
C ASP A 64 -6.66 8.56 18.54
N VAL A 65 -5.56 9.29 18.31
CA VAL A 65 -5.04 10.29 19.25
C VAL A 65 -6.06 11.40 19.51
N LEU A 66 -6.71 11.91 18.46
CA LEU A 66 -7.70 12.99 18.59
C LEU A 66 -9.04 12.51 19.17
N GLY A 67 -9.38 11.24 18.99
CA GLY A 67 -10.69 10.68 19.31
C GLY A 67 -10.76 9.88 20.61
N LYS A 68 -9.63 9.43 21.14
CA LYS A 68 -9.56 8.57 22.34
C LYS A 68 -8.65 9.23 23.39
N PRO A 69 -9.12 9.42 24.63
CA PRO A 69 -8.25 9.82 25.71
C PRO A 69 -7.35 8.65 26.13
N GLY A 70 -6.06 8.90 26.36
CA GLY A 70 -5.10 7.92 26.83
C GLY A 70 -3.74 8.54 27.13
N GLN A 71 -2.92 7.85 27.91
CA GLN A 71 -1.53 8.21 28.21
C GLN A 71 -0.54 7.38 27.39
N THR A 72 -0.93 6.16 27.00
CA THR A 72 -0.06 5.23 26.26
C THR A 72 -0.67 4.81 24.92
N VAL A 73 0.19 4.36 24.02
CA VAL A 73 -0.20 3.81 22.72
C VAL A 73 -1.20 2.65 22.84
N ASP A 74 -1.00 1.73 23.79
CA ASP A 74 -1.87 0.55 23.98
C ASP A 74 -3.33 0.92 24.29
N GLU A 75 -3.55 2.04 24.97
CA GLU A 75 -4.88 2.53 25.37
C GLU A 75 -5.68 3.10 24.19
N VAL A 76 -4.99 3.69 23.20
CA VAL A 76 -5.66 4.37 22.07
C VAL A 76 -5.62 3.57 20.78
N MET A 77 -4.69 2.63 20.62
CA MET A 77 -4.49 1.94 19.35
C MET A 77 -5.72 1.15 18.90
N THR A 78 -5.85 0.98 17.59
CA THR A 78 -6.81 0.06 17.00
C THR A 78 -6.16 -1.30 16.80
N ARG A 79 -6.73 -2.35 17.44
CA ARG A 79 -6.16 -3.71 17.48
C ARG A 79 -6.56 -4.60 16.29
N ASP A 80 -7.71 -4.34 15.68
CA ASP A 80 -8.16 -5.11 14.50
C ASP A 80 -7.40 -4.62 13.25
N VAL A 81 -6.19 -5.16 13.08
CA VAL A 81 -5.31 -4.79 11.97
C VAL A 81 -5.50 -5.76 10.81
N ILE A 82 -6.00 -5.21 9.71
CA ILE A 82 -5.99 -5.92 8.43
C ILE A 82 -4.57 -5.87 7.88
N THR A 83 -4.00 -7.03 7.58
CA THR A 83 -2.65 -7.19 7.02
C THR A 83 -2.69 -7.90 5.66
N THR A 84 -1.57 -7.87 4.96
CA THR A 84 -1.32 -8.71 3.79
C THR A 84 0.07 -9.34 3.90
N THR A 85 0.42 -10.22 2.96
CA THR A 85 1.75 -10.82 2.86
C THR A 85 2.54 -10.18 1.73
N GLU A 86 3.86 -10.24 1.81
CA GLU A 86 4.74 -9.66 0.78
C GLU A 86 4.59 -10.34 -0.60
N ASN A 87 4.17 -11.61 -0.61
CA ASN A 87 3.97 -12.41 -1.80
C ASN A 87 2.58 -12.22 -2.42
N ALA A 88 1.67 -11.50 -1.75
CA ALA A 88 0.37 -11.18 -2.32
C ALA A 88 0.54 -10.31 -3.57
N THR A 89 -0.40 -10.42 -4.52
CA THR A 89 -0.38 -9.55 -5.70
C THR A 89 -0.75 -8.13 -5.30
N LEU A 90 -0.17 -7.15 -6.00
CA LEU A 90 -0.47 -5.74 -5.77
C LEU A 90 -1.96 -5.42 -5.98
N ASP A 91 -2.60 -6.08 -6.94
CA ASP A 91 -4.04 -5.95 -7.20
C ASP A 91 -4.89 -6.42 -6.02
N SER A 92 -4.60 -7.60 -5.45
CA SER A 92 -5.32 -8.10 -4.28
C SER A 92 -5.16 -7.18 -3.05
N ALA A 93 -3.95 -6.64 -2.85
CA ALA A 93 -3.69 -5.66 -1.79
C ALA A 93 -4.47 -4.36 -2.03
N ALA A 94 -4.51 -3.86 -3.27
CA ALA A 94 -5.30 -2.69 -3.65
C ALA A 94 -6.81 -2.92 -3.42
N GLU A 95 -7.33 -4.10 -3.77
CA GLU A 95 -8.72 -4.48 -3.54
C GLU A 95 -9.07 -4.46 -2.05
N ILE A 96 -8.21 -5.02 -1.18
CA ILE A 96 -8.38 -4.94 0.29
C ILE A 96 -8.48 -3.48 0.72
N MET A 97 -7.55 -2.63 0.28
CA MET A 97 -7.50 -1.21 0.68
C MET A 97 -8.73 -0.41 0.24
N LEU A 98 -9.25 -0.69 -0.96
CA LEU A 98 -10.44 -0.03 -1.50
C LEU A 98 -11.71 -0.51 -0.80
N THR A 99 -11.88 -1.83 -0.68
CA THR A 99 -13.07 -2.45 -0.08
C THR A 99 -13.18 -2.15 1.40
N ARG A 100 -12.07 -2.24 2.14
CA ARG A 100 -12.01 -1.94 3.58
C ARG A 100 -11.87 -0.45 3.87
N ARG A 101 -11.76 0.39 2.83
CA ARG A 101 -11.60 1.85 2.93
C ARG A 101 -10.40 2.30 3.78
N ILE A 102 -9.37 1.47 3.86
CA ILE A 102 -8.13 1.77 4.60
C ILE A 102 -7.10 2.47 3.68
N ARG A 103 -6.24 3.29 4.28
CA ARG A 103 -5.22 4.08 3.56
C ARG A 103 -3.84 3.43 3.53
N ARG A 104 -3.61 2.50 4.45
CA ARG A 104 -2.37 1.76 4.65
C ARG A 104 -2.70 0.31 4.96
N LEU A 105 -1.84 -0.60 4.54
CA LEU A 105 -1.96 -2.02 4.73
C LEU A 105 -0.59 -2.54 5.21
N PRO A 106 -0.44 -2.83 6.51
CA PRO A 106 0.76 -3.46 7.02
C PRO A 106 0.99 -4.80 6.33
N VAL A 107 2.26 -5.07 6.01
CA VAL A 107 2.72 -6.31 5.39
C VAL A 107 3.38 -7.14 6.47
N ALA A 108 2.89 -8.36 6.64
CA ALA A 108 3.34 -9.26 7.69
C ALA A 108 3.91 -10.56 7.12
N ARG A 109 4.93 -11.08 7.80
CA ARG A 109 5.47 -12.44 7.62
C ARG A 109 5.46 -13.10 9.00
N ASP A 110 4.72 -14.20 9.14
CA ASP A 110 4.58 -14.92 10.42
C ASP A 110 4.17 -14.00 11.60
N GLY A 111 3.26 -13.06 11.34
CA GLY A 111 2.79 -12.07 12.32
C GLY A 111 3.72 -10.89 12.57
N ARG A 112 4.97 -10.95 12.08
CA ARG A 112 5.97 -9.88 12.20
C ARG A 112 5.80 -8.86 11.09
N LEU A 113 5.94 -7.58 11.42
CA LEU A 113 5.93 -6.50 10.43
C LEU A 113 7.17 -6.60 9.53
N VAL A 114 6.96 -6.62 8.21
CA VAL A 114 8.06 -6.63 7.21
C VAL A 114 7.97 -5.50 6.20
N GLY A 115 6.87 -4.76 6.21
CA GLY A 115 6.67 -3.61 5.35
C GLY A 115 5.33 -2.95 5.54
N ILE A 116 5.12 -1.85 4.82
CA ILE A 116 3.83 -1.17 4.75
C ILE A 116 3.54 -0.77 3.32
N LEU A 117 2.30 -0.98 2.88
CA LEU A 117 1.81 -0.52 1.59
C LEU A 117 0.81 0.61 1.81
N THR A 118 1.04 1.77 1.18
CA THR A 118 0.12 2.91 1.25
C THR A 118 -0.55 3.17 -0.10
N ARG A 119 -1.67 3.91 -0.07
CA ARG A 119 -2.31 4.37 -1.32
C ARG A 119 -1.37 5.23 -2.17
N ALA A 120 -0.46 5.98 -1.54
CA ALA A 120 0.53 6.76 -2.27
C ALA A 120 1.50 5.85 -3.03
N ASP A 121 1.88 4.71 -2.46
CA ASP A 121 2.74 3.72 -3.14
C ASP A 121 2.01 3.07 -4.32
N LEU A 122 0.73 2.71 -4.14
CA LEU A 122 -0.12 2.23 -5.23
C LEU A 122 -0.24 3.26 -6.36
N LEU A 123 -0.53 4.52 -6.05
CA LEU A 123 -0.65 5.59 -7.06
C LEU A 123 0.68 5.85 -7.77
N ARG A 124 1.79 5.82 -7.02
CA ARG A 124 3.13 5.91 -7.58
C ARG A 124 3.37 4.76 -8.55
N HIS A 125 2.93 3.55 -8.24
CA HIS A 125 3.10 2.41 -9.13
C HIS A 125 2.21 2.55 -10.39
N VAL A 126 0.91 2.77 -10.19
CA VAL A 126 -0.10 2.86 -11.25
C VAL A 126 0.24 3.89 -12.32
N ARG A 127 0.88 5.02 -11.96
CA ARG A 127 1.27 6.06 -12.93
C ARG A 127 2.18 5.57 -14.06
N HIS A 128 2.81 4.41 -13.88
CA HIS A 128 3.75 3.80 -14.82
C HIS A 128 3.18 2.55 -15.50
N THR A 129 1.98 2.13 -15.12
CA THR A 129 1.32 0.90 -15.56
C THR A 129 0.38 1.24 -16.72
N HIS A 130 0.84 1.09 -17.96
CA HIS A 130 0.09 1.48 -19.15
C HIS A 130 -0.40 0.26 -19.94
N TRP A 131 -1.66 0.33 -20.38
CA TRP A 131 -2.29 -0.60 -21.30
C TRP A 131 -2.56 0.11 -22.62
N THR A 132 -1.97 -0.39 -23.69
CA THR A 132 -2.13 0.14 -25.05
C THR A 132 -3.07 -0.77 -25.83
N CYS A 133 -4.17 -0.23 -26.35
CA CYS A 133 -5.10 -0.99 -27.18
C CYS A 133 -4.46 -1.31 -28.53
N ASP A 134 -4.40 -2.59 -28.91
CA ASP A 134 -3.72 -3.02 -30.14
C ASP A 134 -4.46 -2.58 -31.42
N TRP A 135 -5.70 -2.11 -31.30
CA TRP A 135 -6.55 -1.76 -32.45
C TRP A 135 -6.51 -0.27 -32.80
N CYS A 136 -6.46 0.59 -31.78
CA CYS A 136 -6.51 2.05 -31.97
C CYS A 136 -5.40 2.83 -31.24
N ALA A 137 -4.49 2.12 -30.57
CA ALA A 137 -3.40 2.68 -29.77
C ALA A 137 -3.85 3.58 -28.59
N ASN A 138 -5.12 3.54 -28.19
CA ASN A 138 -5.58 4.25 -26.99
C ASN A 138 -4.88 3.69 -25.74
N ASN A 139 -4.43 4.59 -24.87
CA ASN A 139 -3.74 4.25 -23.64
C ASN A 139 -4.68 4.34 -22.43
N VAL A 140 -4.58 3.37 -21.52
CA VAL A 140 -5.31 3.35 -20.25
C VAL A 140 -4.33 3.04 -19.11
N ILE A 141 -4.48 3.76 -18.00
CA ILE A 141 -3.67 3.56 -16.79
C ILE A 141 -4.46 2.68 -15.80
N GLY A 142 -3.80 1.66 -15.24
CA GLY A 142 -4.40 0.87 -14.17
C GLY A 142 -3.67 -0.45 -13.88
N LEU A 143 -3.85 -0.97 -12.66
CA LEU A 143 -3.27 -2.25 -12.23
C LEU A 143 -3.82 -3.46 -13.01
N ARG A 144 -5.06 -3.36 -13.48
CA ARG A 144 -5.76 -4.45 -14.17
C ARG A 144 -5.92 -4.14 -15.64
N ARG A 145 -5.82 -5.19 -16.45
CA ARG A 145 -6.16 -5.14 -17.87
C ARG A 145 -7.61 -4.70 -18.03
N PRO A 146 -7.91 -3.68 -18.86
CA PRO A 146 -9.30 -3.33 -19.16
C PRO A 146 -10.00 -4.44 -19.94
N ASN A 147 -11.30 -4.62 -19.70
CA ASN A 147 -12.08 -5.61 -20.45
C ASN A 147 -12.35 -5.16 -21.90
N ALA A 148 -12.50 -3.86 -22.14
CA ALA A 148 -12.72 -3.27 -23.46
C ALA A 148 -12.12 -1.86 -23.55
N CYS A 149 -11.67 -1.47 -24.73
CA CYS A 149 -11.11 -0.15 -24.99
C CYS A 149 -12.20 0.92 -24.92
N PRO A 150 -12.04 1.99 -24.11
CA PRO A 150 -13.05 3.03 -24.01
C PRO A 150 -13.21 3.85 -25.30
N GLN A 151 -12.25 3.76 -26.23
CA GLN A 151 -12.30 4.49 -27.50
C GLN A 151 -12.92 3.68 -28.65
N CYS A 152 -12.57 2.40 -28.81
CA CYS A 152 -13.02 1.60 -29.96
C CYS A 152 -13.76 0.29 -29.59
N GLY A 153 -13.87 -0.05 -28.31
CA GLY A 153 -14.47 -1.29 -27.84
C GLY A 153 -13.59 -2.54 -28.00
N GLY A 154 -12.36 -2.43 -28.49
CA GLY A 154 -11.45 -3.56 -28.68
C GLY A 154 -10.97 -4.20 -27.37
N GLU A 155 -10.67 -5.50 -27.40
CA GLU A 155 -10.36 -6.31 -26.22
C GLU A 155 -8.90 -6.82 -26.18
N SER A 156 -8.10 -6.45 -27.18
CA SER A 156 -6.67 -6.78 -27.28
C SER A 156 -5.81 -5.63 -26.75
N TRP A 157 -4.86 -5.97 -25.89
CA TRP A 157 -4.04 -5.02 -25.16
C TRP A 157 -2.59 -5.47 -25.07
N THR A 158 -1.68 -4.53 -25.26
CA THR A 158 -0.27 -4.64 -24.92
C THR A 158 0.01 -3.91 -23.61
N PHE A 159 0.80 -4.52 -22.73
CA PHE A 159 1.22 -3.92 -21.47
C PHE A 159 2.64 -3.35 -21.56
N GLU A 160 2.82 -2.12 -21.05
CA GLU A 160 4.13 -1.49 -20.96
C GLU A 160 4.30 -0.80 -19.59
N VAL A 161 5.48 -1.01 -18.97
CA VAL A 161 5.91 -0.18 -17.83
C VAL A 161 6.69 0.99 -18.38
N VAL A 162 6.13 2.20 -18.29
CA VAL A 162 6.80 3.40 -18.79
C VAL A 162 7.83 3.87 -17.77
N PRO A 163 9.13 3.93 -18.12
CA PRO A 163 10.16 4.42 -17.22
C PRO A 163 9.98 5.92 -16.92
N ARG A 164 10.61 6.34 -15.82
CA ARG A 164 10.54 7.69 -15.27
C ARG A 164 11.20 8.74 -16.15
#